data_AF-A0A0F9H5X8-F1
#
_entry.id   AF-A0A0F9H5X8-F1
#
_cell.length_a   1.000
_cell.length_b   1.000
_cell.length_c   1.000
_cell.angle_alpha   90.00
_cell.angle_beta   90.00
_cell.angle_gamma   90.00
#
_symmetry.space_group_name_H-M   'P 1'
#
loop_
_entity.id
_entity.type
_entity.pdbx_description
1 polymer ?
#
loop_
_entity_poly.entity_id
_entity_poly.type
_entity_poly.pdbx_seq_one_letter_code
_entity_poly.pdbx_strand_id
1 'polypeptide(L)'
;MPPIDRAVMWYYVYYNSFVGDMSTFILRKYQTNPNRFISRLPKLVEDFASRFTNVIIEDIDFRDFFKKYNTKDFFFYLDPPYYETAGYEVPFVEQDHKDLCRCLKTFKGKFLMTYNDHPTIQALYKDFTVENITQAYQAANRPSSYTEKSNAGNQITIKNY
;
A
#
# COMPACT_ATOMS: atom_id res chain seq x y z
N MET A 1 -15.78 -10.52 -21.98
CA MET A 1 -14.62 -9.67 -22.31
C MET A 1 -13.34 -10.39 -21.88
N PRO A 2 -12.33 -10.50 -22.75
CA PRO A 2 -11.02 -11.07 -22.44
C PRO A 2 -10.33 -10.41 -21.22
N PRO A 3 -9.48 -11.12 -20.45
CA PRO A 3 -8.76 -10.55 -19.32
C PRO A 3 -7.90 -9.32 -19.66
N ILE A 4 -7.22 -9.35 -20.81
CA ILE A 4 -6.38 -8.24 -21.27
C ILE A 4 -7.20 -6.98 -21.53
N ASP A 5 -8.35 -7.11 -22.18
CA ASP A 5 -9.25 -5.98 -22.46
C ASP A 5 -9.81 -5.40 -21.16
N ARG A 6 -10.15 -6.25 -20.19
CA ARG A 6 -10.58 -5.80 -18.85
C ARG A 6 -9.49 -5.01 -18.14
N ALA A 7 -8.24 -5.48 -18.18
CA ALA A 7 -7.10 -4.80 -17.56
C ALA A 7 -6.83 -3.44 -18.21
N VAL A 8 -6.88 -3.37 -19.54
CA VAL A 8 -6.70 -2.11 -20.29
C VAL A 8 -7.83 -1.13 -19.96
N MET A 9 -9.08 -1.58 -19.94
CA MET A 9 -10.21 -0.73 -19.59
C MET A 9 -10.14 -0.23 -18.14
N TRP A 10 -9.81 -1.11 -17.19
CA TRP A 10 -9.63 -0.72 -15.79
C TRP A 10 -8.54 0.35 -15.66
N TYR A 11 -7.38 0.14 -16.29
CA TYR A 11 -6.28 1.09 -16.21
C TYR A 11 -6.61 2.43 -16.87
N TYR A 12 -7.36 2.42 -17.98
CA TYR A 12 -7.85 3.64 -18.62
C TYR A 12 -8.76 4.44 -17.69
N VAL A 13 -9.71 3.79 -17.04
CA VAL A 13 -10.62 4.44 -16.08
C VAL A 13 -9.83 5.00 -14.89
N TYR A 14 -8.96 4.19 -14.28
CA TYR A 14 -8.11 4.57 -13.16
C TYR A 14 -7.24 5.78 -13.46
N TYR A 15 -6.56 5.77 -14.60
CA TYR A 15 -5.65 6.84 -15.00
C TYR A 15 -6.36 8.19 -15.19
N ASN A 16 -7.62 8.17 -15.61
CA ASN A 16 -8.41 9.36 -15.89
C ASN A 16 -9.30 9.81 -14.72
N SER A 17 -9.33 9.03 -13.63
CA SER A 17 -10.09 9.37 -12.44
C SER A 17 -9.33 10.31 -11.51
N PHE A 18 -10.04 10.99 -10.61
CA PHE A 18 -9.46 11.88 -9.62
C PHE A 18 -8.77 11.05 -8.53
N VAL A 19 -7.44 11.16 -8.42
CA VAL A 19 -6.63 10.44 -7.41
C VAL A 19 -6.83 8.91 -7.48
N GLY A 20 -7.26 8.37 -8.62
CA GLY A 20 -7.47 6.93 -8.79
C GLY A 20 -8.73 6.39 -8.12
N ASP A 21 -9.66 7.25 -7.71
CA ASP A 21 -10.94 6.90 -7.06
C ASP A 21 -11.93 6.08 -7.91
N MET A 22 -11.65 5.87 -9.21
CA MET A 22 -12.48 5.15 -10.18
C MET A 22 -13.92 5.69 -10.41
N SER A 23 -14.35 6.71 -9.67
CA SER A 23 -15.73 7.22 -9.67
C SER A 23 -15.86 8.64 -10.23
N THR A 24 -14.82 9.47 -10.07
CA THR A 24 -14.84 10.88 -10.46
C THR A 24 -13.88 11.10 -11.62
N PHE A 25 -14.40 11.52 -12.77
CA PHE A 25 -13.57 11.81 -13.95
C PHE A 25 -13.19 13.29 -14.01
N ILE A 26 -11.92 13.58 -14.29
CA ILE A 26 -11.45 14.96 -14.42
C ILE A 26 -11.99 15.54 -15.74
N LEU A 27 -13.03 16.37 -15.68
CA LEU A 27 -13.47 17.20 -16.81
C LEU A 27 -12.45 18.32 -17.06
N ARG A 28 -11.39 18.03 -17.82
CA ARG A 28 -10.41 19.05 -18.22
C ARG A 28 -11.03 19.95 -19.29
N LYS A 29 -11.59 21.08 -18.88
CA LYS A 29 -12.26 22.11 -19.71
C LYS A 29 -11.39 22.66 -20.87
N TYR A 30 -10.07 22.49 -20.82
CA TYR A 30 -9.13 22.85 -21.88
C TYR A 30 -8.04 21.77 -21.99
N GLN A 31 -8.12 20.91 -23.00
CA GLN A 31 -7.10 19.88 -23.26
C GLN A 31 -5.90 20.49 -24.00
N THR A 32 -4.74 20.56 -23.36
CA THR A 32 -3.48 20.80 -24.07
C THR A 32 -2.81 19.51 -24.55
N ASN A 33 -3.31 18.33 -24.15
CA ASN A 33 -2.87 17.04 -24.71
C ASN A 33 -3.92 15.92 -24.50
N PRO A 34 -4.83 15.70 -25.46
CA PRO A 34 -5.88 14.67 -25.40
C PRO A 34 -5.32 13.24 -25.25
N ASN A 35 -4.09 13.01 -25.71
CA ASN A 35 -3.51 11.68 -25.92
C ASN A 35 -2.46 11.28 -24.87
N ARG A 36 -2.45 11.90 -23.68
CA ARG A 36 -1.40 11.62 -22.67
C ARG A 36 -1.39 10.16 -22.21
N PHE A 37 -2.56 9.53 -22.12
CA PHE A 37 -2.68 8.10 -21.82
C PHE A 37 -2.04 7.26 -22.95
N ILE A 38 -2.51 7.43 -24.19
CA ILE A 38 -2.04 6.66 -25.36
C ILE A 38 -0.56 6.89 -25.67
N SER A 39 -0.06 8.12 -25.52
CA SER A 39 1.34 8.45 -25.81
C SER A 39 2.33 7.95 -24.75
N ARG A 40 1.89 7.74 -23.50
CA ARG A 40 2.77 7.27 -22.40
C ARG A 40 2.65 5.79 -22.12
N LEU A 41 1.48 5.20 -22.40
CA LEU A 41 1.19 3.81 -22.05
C LEU A 41 2.18 2.81 -22.64
N PRO A 42 2.62 2.88 -23.92
CA PRO A 42 3.55 1.90 -24.47
C PRO A 42 4.86 1.82 -23.68
N LYS A 43 5.50 2.98 -23.45
CA LYS A 43 6.75 3.05 -22.69
C LYS A 43 6.56 2.61 -21.25
N LEU A 44 5.45 2.99 -20.62
CA LEU A 44 5.13 2.56 -19.27
C LEU A 44 5.01 1.04 -19.17
N VAL A 45 4.28 0.41 -20.10
CA VAL A 45 4.08 -1.04 -20.13
C VAL A 45 5.42 -1.76 -20.36
N GLU A 46 6.28 -1.26 -21.25
CA GLU A 46 7.62 -1.81 -21.47
C GLU A 46 8.49 -1.73 -20.19
N ASP A 47 8.50 -0.58 -19.53
CA ASP A 47 9.30 -0.36 -18.31
C ASP A 47 8.79 -1.25 -17.17
N PHE A 48 7.46 -1.38 -17.01
CA PHE A 48 6.85 -2.30 -16.05
C PHE A 48 7.16 -3.75 -16.38
N ALA A 49 6.99 -4.18 -17.62
CA ALA A 49 7.25 -5.56 -18.05
C ALA A 49 8.71 -5.94 -17.78
N SER A 50 9.66 -5.06 -18.13
CA SER A 50 11.08 -5.24 -17.85
C SER A 50 11.35 -5.38 -16.35
N ARG A 51 10.82 -4.46 -15.53
CA ARG A 51 10.99 -4.50 -14.07
C ARG A 51 10.36 -5.74 -13.42
N PHE A 52 9.24 -6.22 -13.96
CA PHE A 52 8.46 -7.33 -13.40
C PHE A 52 8.89 -8.70 -13.93
N THR A 53 9.93 -8.78 -14.76
CA THR A 53 10.41 -10.05 -15.37
C THR A 53 10.60 -11.17 -14.34
N ASN A 54 11.06 -10.84 -13.13
CA ASN A 54 11.31 -11.81 -12.05
C ASN A 54 10.34 -11.63 -10.86
N VAL A 55 9.14 -11.10 -11.11
CA VAL A 55 8.12 -10.87 -10.09
C VAL A 55 7.01 -11.91 -10.24
N ILE A 56 6.71 -12.60 -9.16
CA ILE A 56 5.52 -13.44 -9.04
C ILE A 56 4.43 -12.61 -8.37
N ILE A 57 3.26 -12.52 -9.00
CA ILE A 57 2.08 -11.82 -8.47
C ILE A 57 1.10 -12.87 -7.97
N GLU A 58 0.68 -12.76 -6.71
CA GLU A 58 -0.31 -13.64 -6.10
C GLU A 58 -1.43 -12.83 -5.47
N ASP A 59 -2.66 -13.30 -5.65
CA ASP A 59 -3.86 -12.78 -5.00
C ASP A 59 -4.33 -13.84 -4.00
N ILE A 60 -3.74 -13.82 -2.80
CA ILE A 60 -4.00 -14.79 -1.73
C ILE A 60 -4.05 -14.09 -0.37
N ASP A 61 -4.78 -14.69 0.58
CA ASP A 61 -4.78 -14.23 1.97
C ASP A 61 -3.38 -14.35 2.59
N PHE A 62 -2.98 -13.35 3.36
CA PHE A 62 -1.63 -13.29 3.94
C PHE A 62 -1.35 -14.51 4.83
N ARG A 63 -2.35 -15.10 5.50
CA ARG A 63 -2.18 -16.29 6.33
C ARG A 63 -1.71 -17.48 5.50
N ASP A 64 -2.22 -17.62 4.28
CA ASP A 64 -1.79 -18.66 3.35
C ASP A 64 -0.45 -18.31 2.69
N PHE A 65 -0.20 -17.02 2.43
CA PHE A 65 1.12 -16.54 2.00
C PHE A 65 2.23 -16.94 2.99
N PHE A 66 2.02 -16.71 4.29
CA PHE A 66 2.97 -17.10 5.33
C PHE A 66 3.13 -18.61 5.48
N LYS A 67 2.11 -19.43 5.18
CA LYS A 67 2.28 -20.90 5.14
C LYS A 67 3.15 -21.33 3.97
N LYS A 68 2.98 -20.69 2.81
CA LYS A 68 3.71 -21.00 1.58
C LYS A 68 5.18 -20.55 1.64
N TYR A 69 5.43 -19.37 2.20
CA TYR A 69 6.76 -18.77 2.25
C TYR A 69 7.22 -18.60 3.71
N ASN A 70 7.78 -19.66 4.30
CA ASN A 70 8.32 -19.61 5.67
C ASN A 70 9.67 -20.31 5.80
N THR A 71 10.69 -19.72 5.17
CA THR A 71 12.09 -20.15 5.29
C THR A 71 12.96 -18.96 5.68
N LYS A 72 14.16 -19.25 6.19
CA LYS A 72 15.15 -18.24 6.61
C LYS A 72 15.68 -17.38 5.46
N ASP A 73 15.50 -17.82 4.23
CA ASP A 73 16.04 -17.17 3.03
C ASP A 73 15.15 -16.02 2.53
N PHE A 74 13.93 -15.88 3.10
CA PHE A 74 13.01 -14.81 2.75
C PHE A 74 13.23 -13.55 3.59
N PHE A 75 13.10 -12.41 2.90
CA PHE A 75 12.92 -11.10 3.52
C PHE A 75 11.55 -10.54 3.12
N PHE A 76 10.71 -10.18 4.10
CA PHE A 76 9.40 -9.59 3.85
C PHE A 76 9.38 -8.11 4.16
N TYR A 77 8.91 -7.32 3.20
CA TYR A 77 8.42 -5.98 3.46
C TYR A 77 6.89 -6.02 3.56
N LEU A 78 6.34 -5.46 4.63
CA LEU A 78 4.90 -5.47 4.89
C LEU A 78 4.36 -4.05 5.05
N ASP A 79 3.23 -3.81 4.39
CA ASP A 79 2.48 -2.56 4.46
C ASP A 79 0.97 -2.88 4.55
N PRO A 80 0.52 -3.46 5.67
CA PRO A 80 -0.90 -3.82 5.84
C PRO A 80 -1.77 -2.57 5.96
N PRO A 81 -3.10 -2.68 5.80
CA PRO A 81 -4.02 -1.61 6.16
C PRO A 81 -3.77 -1.11 7.59
N TYR A 82 -3.63 0.21 7.76
CA TYR A 82 -3.31 0.80 9.06
C TYR A 82 -4.50 0.75 10.03
N TYR A 83 -4.19 0.55 11.31
CA TYR A 83 -5.20 0.36 12.35
C TYR A 83 -6.03 1.64 12.52
N GLU A 84 -7.35 1.49 12.55
CA GLU A 84 -8.33 2.59 12.70
C GLU A 84 -8.12 3.74 11.69
N THR A 85 -7.57 3.43 10.51
CA THR A 85 -7.36 4.40 9.43
C THR A 85 -8.33 4.13 8.28
N ALA A 86 -8.94 5.19 7.73
CA ALA A 86 -9.83 5.09 6.58
C ALA A 86 -9.05 5.04 5.24
N GLY A 87 -9.72 4.61 4.17
CA GLY A 87 -9.16 4.66 2.81
C GLY A 87 -8.75 3.31 2.22
N TYR A 88 -8.91 2.23 2.97
CA TYR A 88 -8.75 0.86 2.45
C TYR A 88 -10.11 0.30 2.06
N GLU A 89 -10.23 -0.20 0.82
CA GLU A 89 -11.48 -0.75 0.29
C GLU A 89 -11.83 -2.12 0.90
N VAL A 90 -10.81 -2.89 1.28
CA VAL A 90 -10.96 -4.19 1.91
C VAL A 90 -10.90 -4.02 3.43
N PRO A 91 -11.91 -4.49 4.18
CA PRO A 91 -11.88 -4.45 5.63
C PRO A 91 -10.69 -5.26 6.16
N PHE A 92 -9.91 -4.66 7.05
CA PHE A 92 -8.88 -5.33 7.83
C PHE A 92 -9.25 -5.14 9.30
N VAL A 93 -9.86 -6.16 9.89
CA VAL A 93 -10.45 -6.07 11.23
C VAL A 93 -9.39 -6.29 12.31
N GLU A 94 -9.74 -6.00 13.56
CA GLU A 94 -8.87 -6.21 14.72
C GLU A 94 -8.22 -7.62 14.74
N GLN A 95 -9.00 -8.64 14.33
CA GLN A 95 -8.51 -10.01 14.26
C GLN A 95 -7.43 -10.22 13.18
N ASP A 96 -7.52 -9.53 12.04
CA ASP A 96 -6.52 -9.62 10.97
C ASP A 96 -5.16 -9.08 11.45
N HIS A 97 -5.17 -7.99 12.21
CA HIS A 97 -3.94 -7.44 12.81
C HIS A 97 -3.29 -8.42 13.79
N LYS A 98 -4.11 -9.07 14.64
CA LYS A 98 -3.64 -10.10 15.59
C LYS A 98 -3.08 -11.32 14.85
N ASP A 99 -3.74 -11.74 13.78
CA ASP A 99 -3.31 -12.88 12.97
C ASP A 99 -2.01 -12.59 12.23
N LEU A 100 -1.83 -11.37 11.71
CA LEU A 100 -0.57 -10.94 11.09
C LEU A 100 0.59 -10.99 12.10
N CYS A 101 0.39 -10.47 13.31
CA CYS A 101 1.38 -10.58 14.39
C CYS A 101 1.70 -12.06 14.71
N ARG A 102 0.69 -12.93 14.77
CA ARG A 102 0.91 -14.37 15.00
C ARG A 102 1.73 -15.01 13.89
N CYS A 103 1.46 -14.67 12.63
CA CYS A 103 2.23 -15.16 11.49
C CYS A 103 3.71 -14.74 11.61
N LEU A 104 3.95 -13.45 11.87
CA LEU A 104 5.28 -12.86 12.03
C LEU A 104 6.07 -13.49 13.20
N LYS A 105 5.41 -13.84 14.32
CA LYS A 105 6.04 -14.54 15.44
C LYS A 105 6.57 -15.94 15.08
N THR A 106 5.97 -16.59 14.09
CA THR A 106 6.36 -17.93 13.62
C THR A 106 7.20 -17.90 12.33
N PHE A 107 7.45 -16.69 11.79
CA PHE A 107 8.18 -16.52 10.56
C PHE A 107 9.69 -16.69 10.80
N LYS A 108 10.31 -17.55 10.00
CA LYS A 108 11.73 -17.92 10.12
C LYS A 108 12.68 -16.93 9.43
N GLY A 109 12.16 -16.13 8.50
CA GLY A 109 12.93 -15.13 7.76
C GLY A 109 13.07 -13.81 8.49
N LYS A 110 13.52 -12.78 7.76
CA LYS A 110 13.60 -11.41 8.27
C LYS A 110 12.44 -10.59 7.74
N PHE A 111 11.96 -9.63 8.53
CA PHE A 111 10.93 -8.72 8.03
C PHE A 111 11.15 -7.28 8.48
N LEU A 112 10.61 -6.38 7.67
CA LEU A 112 10.41 -4.97 7.97
C LEU A 112 8.95 -4.63 7.66
N MET A 113 8.25 -4.08 8.62
CA MET A 113 6.87 -3.65 8.45
C MET A 113 6.73 -2.17 8.78
N THR A 114 5.98 -1.44 7.95
CA THR A 114 5.53 -0.07 8.23
C THR A 114 4.13 -0.08 8.81
N TYR A 115 3.88 0.81 9.76
CA TYR A 115 2.59 0.89 10.46
C TYR A 115 2.32 2.29 11.03
N ASN A 116 1.07 2.63 11.36
CA ASN A 116 0.78 3.82 12.16
C ASN A 116 1.19 3.65 13.64
N ASP A 117 1.67 4.73 14.24
CA ASP A 117 1.99 4.83 15.65
C ASP A 117 0.69 4.85 16.48
N HIS A 118 0.25 3.68 16.91
CA HIS A 118 -0.96 3.51 17.71
C HIS A 118 -0.68 2.65 18.95
N PRO A 119 -1.20 3.00 20.15
CA PRO A 119 -0.95 2.22 21.38
C PRO A 119 -1.27 0.73 21.25
N THR A 120 -2.38 0.38 20.58
CA THR A 120 -2.75 -1.02 20.31
C THR A 120 -1.69 -1.76 19.50
N ILE A 121 -1.08 -1.08 18.54
CA ILE A 121 -0.08 -1.68 17.63
C ILE A 121 1.26 -1.79 18.34
N GLN A 122 1.68 -0.75 19.06
CA GLN A 122 2.87 -0.83 19.91
C GLN A 122 2.77 -2.00 20.90
N ALA A 123 1.60 -2.17 21.54
CA ALA A 123 1.35 -3.27 22.46
C ALA A 123 1.34 -4.64 21.75
N LEU A 124 0.75 -4.72 20.55
CA LEU A 124 0.65 -5.95 19.76
C LEU A 124 2.02 -6.45 19.30
N TYR A 125 2.94 -5.54 18.97
CA TYR A 125 4.27 -5.84 18.43
C TYR A 125 5.41 -5.62 19.42
N LYS A 126 5.12 -5.53 20.73
CA LYS A 126 6.10 -5.28 21.80
C LYS A 126 7.29 -6.26 21.86
N ASP A 127 7.14 -7.45 21.28
CA ASP A 127 8.16 -8.50 21.27
C ASP A 127 9.16 -8.33 20.10
N PHE A 128 8.99 -7.28 19.28
CA PHE A 128 9.82 -6.93 18.14
C PHE A 128 10.53 -5.59 18.36
N THR A 129 11.52 -5.28 17.51
CA THR A 129 12.15 -3.95 17.49
C THR A 129 11.20 -2.97 16.83
N VAL A 130 10.77 -1.95 17.59
CA VAL A 130 9.88 -0.88 17.12
C VAL A 130 10.63 0.45 17.11
N GLU A 131 10.65 1.14 15.97
CA GLU A 131 11.30 2.44 15.81
C GLU A 131 10.32 3.48 15.27
N ASN A 132 10.32 4.68 15.82
CA ASN A 132 9.52 5.79 15.32
C ASN A 132 10.16 6.41 14.07
N ILE A 133 9.36 6.61 13.03
CA ILE A 133 9.72 7.37 11.84
C ILE A 133 9.10 8.76 11.94
N THR A 134 9.95 9.77 12.07
CA THR A 134 9.53 11.16 11.91
C THR A 134 9.36 11.46 10.43
N GLN A 135 8.12 11.59 9.95
CA GLN A 135 7.87 12.07 8.59
C GLN A 135 7.81 13.59 8.56
N ALA A 136 8.69 14.21 7.77
CA ALA A 136 8.51 15.57 7.32
C ALA A 136 7.41 15.59 6.24
N TYR A 137 6.16 15.76 6.64
CA TYR A 137 5.04 15.86 5.70
C TYR A 137 5.19 17.13 4.83
N GLN A 138 5.58 16.96 3.57
CA GLN A 138 5.64 18.04 2.55
C GLN A 138 4.24 18.54 2.12
N ALA A 139 3.16 17.89 2.58
CA ALA A 139 1.78 18.34 2.30
C ALA A 139 1.35 19.56 3.14
N ALA A 140 2.17 20.01 4.10
CA ALA A 140 1.87 21.15 4.99
C ALA A 140 1.92 22.53 4.29
N ASN A 141 2.30 22.63 3.01
CA ASN A 141 2.31 23.89 2.26
C ASN A 141 0.98 24.21 1.54
N ARG A 142 -0.14 23.58 1.93
CA ARG A 142 -1.47 24.08 1.56
C ARG A 142 -2.03 24.90 2.72
N PRO A 143 -2.35 26.20 2.55
CA PRO A 143 -3.00 26.97 3.59
C PRO A 143 -4.42 26.42 3.78
N SER A 144 -4.63 25.59 4.80
CA SER A 144 -5.96 25.06 5.14
C SER A 144 -6.56 25.87 6.28
N SER A 145 -7.64 26.57 5.96
CA SER A 145 -8.55 27.25 6.89
C SER A 145 -9.43 26.29 7.70
N TYR A 146 -8.95 25.09 8.00
CA TYR A 146 -9.62 24.12 8.86
C TYR A 146 -8.69 23.79 10.04
N THR A 147 -8.99 24.42 11.16
CA THR A 147 -8.42 24.15 12.46
C THR A 147 -8.99 22.85 13.01
N GLU A 148 -8.41 21.72 12.64
CA GLU A 148 -8.14 20.64 13.57
C GLU A 148 -6.75 20.12 13.22
N LYS A 149 -5.86 20.11 14.20
CA LYS A 149 -4.55 19.46 14.04
C LYS A 149 -4.84 17.98 13.79
N SER A 150 -4.91 17.56 12.53
CA SER A 150 -4.73 16.15 12.21
C SER A 150 -3.37 15.79 12.79
N ASN A 151 -3.34 14.91 13.80
CA ASN A 151 -2.09 14.32 14.28
C ASN A 151 -1.30 13.93 13.04
N ALA A 152 -0.19 14.62 12.77
CA ALA A 152 0.72 14.21 11.72
C ALA A 152 1.01 12.75 12.03
N GLY A 153 0.53 11.84 11.19
CA GLY A 153 0.45 10.42 11.53
C GLY A 153 1.85 9.91 11.75
N ASN A 154 2.27 9.82 13.00
CA ASN A 154 3.53 9.20 13.36
C ASN A 154 3.46 7.77 12.79
N GLN A 155 4.52 7.37 12.08
CA GLN A 155 4.64 6.00 11.59
C GLN A 155 5.73 5.32 12.38
N ILE A 156 5.61 4.01 12.50
CA ILE A 156 6.60 3.15 13.13
C ILE A 156 7.10 2.13 12.12
N THR A 157 8.34 1.70 12.29
CA THR A 157 8.83 0.45 11.72
C THR A 157 8.81 -0.63 12.79
N ILE A 158 8.53 -1.86 12.36
CA ILE A 158 8.55 -3.06 13.20
C ILE A 158 9.42 -4.11 12.48
N LYS A 159 10.41 -4.67 13.17
CA LYS A 159 11.38 -5.63 12.60
C LYS A 159 11.88 -6.67 13.61
N ASN A 160 12.41 -7.79 13.13
CA ASN A 160 12.93 -8.90 13.94
C ASN A 160 14.46 -9.08 13.90
N TYR A 161 15.21 -8.06 13.50
CA TYR A 161 16.67 -8.06 13.38
C TYR A 161 17.30 -6.76 13.88
#